data_AF-T2JTT5-F1
#
_entry.id   AF-T2JTT5-F1
#
_cell.length_a   1.000
_cell.length_b   1.000
_cell.length_c   1.000
_cell.angle_alpha   90.00
_cell.angle_beta   90.00
_cell.angle_gamma   90.00
#
_symmetry.space_group_name_H-M   'P 1'
#
loop_
_entity.id
_entity.type
_entity.pdbx_description
1 polymer ?
#
loop_
_entity_poly.entity_id
_entity_poly.type
_entity_poly.pdbx_seq_one_letter_code
_entity_poly.pdbx_strand_id
1 'polypeptide(L)' 'MLRDFSVSSGEMVERADRLMSAASNRYRIVEQVSRRAKRCRFEDDEKGDPSLMKPVIRAVLEMSDELTEPEILGHDLN' A
#
# COMPACT_ATOMS: atom_id res chain seq x y z
N MET A 1 -12.01 -4.94 -21.38
CA MET A 1 -12.18 -3.80 -20.46
C MET A 1 -11.33 -4.07 -19.24
N LEU A 2 -10.24 -3.32 -19.07
CA LEU A 2 -9.46 -3.37 -17.83
C LEU A 2 -10.34 -2.77 -16.73
N ARG A 3 -10.49 -3.50 -15.63
CA ARG A 3 -11.42 -3.17 -14.53
C ARG A 3 -10.71 -2.15 -13.65
N ASP A 4 -11.13 -0.89 -13.67
CA ASP A 4 -10.66 0.10 -12.70
C ASP A 4 -10.91 -0.45 -11.29
N PHE A 5 -9.85 -0.62 -10.51
CA PHE A 5 -9.97 -0.93 -9.09
C PHE A 5 -10.46 0.33 -8.38
N SER A 6 -11.79 0.49 -8.29
CA SER A 6 -12.40 1.62 -7.62
C SER A 6 -12.38 1.39 -6.10
N VAL A 7 -11.42 1.98 -5.42
CA VAL A 7 -11.41 2.04 -3.95
C VAL A 7 -12.25 3.23 -3.52
N SER A 8 -13.17 3.02 -2.58
CA SER A 8 -13.99 4.12 -2.08
C SER A 8 -13.17 5.08 -1.23
N SER A 9 -13.54 6.37 -1.21
CA SER A 9 -12.86 7.35 -0.34
C SER A 9 -12.99 7.01 1.15
N GLY A 10 -14.12 6.44 1.56
CA GLY A 10 -14.33 6.01 2.94
C GLY A 10 -13.37 4.89 3.35
N GLU A 11 -13.22 3.88 2.49
CA GLU A 11 -12.25 2.81 2.70
C GLU A 11 -10.82 3.36 2.78
N MET A 12 -10.44 4.27 1.87
CA MET A 12 -9.11 4.90 1.92
C MET A 12 -8.82 5.62 3.24
N VAL A 13 -9.80 6.35 3.77
CA VAL A 13 -9.68 7.02 5.07
C VAL A 13 -9.50 6.01 6.18
N GLU A 14 -10.30 4.94 6.19
CA GLU A 14 -10.21 3.89 7.20
C GLU A 14 -8.83 3.20 7.19
N ARG A 15 -8.31 2.83 6.01
CA ARG A 15 -6.99 2.19 5.88
C ARG A 15 -5.86 3.12 6.32
N ALA A 16 -5.93 4.39 5.94
CA ALA A 16 -4.94 5.38 6.35
C ALA A 16 -4.97 5.62 7.87
N ASP A 17 -6.16 5.67 8.46
CA ASP A 17 -6.33 5.84 9.91
C ASP A 17 -5.73 4.65 10.67
N ARG A 18 -6.01 3.41 10.24
CA ARG A 18 -5.39 2.19 10.83
C ARG A 18 -3.86 2.26 10.84
N LEU A 19 -3.24 2.66 9.72
CA LEU A 19 -1.79 2.84 9.64
C LEU A 19 -1.28 3.89 10.62
N MET A 20 -1.99 5.03 10.73
CA MET A 20 -1.61 6.11 11.65
C MET A 20 -1.78 5.70 13.11
N SER A 21 -2.82 4.95 13.46
CA SER A 21 -3.09 4.49 14.83
C SER A 21 -2.13 3.39 15.28
N ALA A 22 -1.73 2.50 14.38
CA ALA A 22 -0.76 1.44 14.68
C ALA A 22 0.68 1.97 14.83
N ALA A 23 0.98 3.13 14.24
CA ALA A 23 2.32 3.69 14.25
C ALA A 23 2.61 4.48 15.55
N SER A 24 3.64 4.05 16.28
CA SER A 24 4.20 4.83 17.40
C SER A 24 4.84 6.16 16.96
N ASN A 25 5.14 6.31 15.67
CA ASN A 25 5.64 7.53 15.07
C ASN A 25 4.97 7.77 13.71
N ARG A 26 4.08 8.77 13.67
CA ARG A 26 3.31 9.15 12.48
C ARG A 26 4.17 9.60 11.30
N TYR A 27 5.29 10.27 11.56
CA TYR A 27 6.21 10.67 10.48
C TYR A 27 6.81 9.43 9.80
N ARG A 28 7.25 8.46 10.60
CA ARG A 28 7.91 7.25 10.10
C ARG A 28 6.98 6.42 9.21
N ILE A 29 5.70 6.31 9.56
CA ILE A 29 4.74 5.55 8.73
C ILE A 29 4.42 6.29 7.41
N VAL A 30 4.31 7.62 7.42
CA VAL A 30 4.14 8.42 6.19
C VAL A 30 5.36 8.24 5.27
N GLU A 31 6.57 8.25 5.84
CA GLU A 31 7.79 8.00 5.08
C GLU A 31 7.81 6.59 4.46
N GLN A 32 7.41 5.56 5.21
CA GLN A 32 7.34 4.18 4.71
C GLN A 32 6.33 4.03 3.57
N VAL A 33 5.11 4.58 3.73
CA VAL A 33 4.09 4.62 2.67
C VAL A 33 4.63 5.31 1.42
N SER A 34 5.32 6.44 1.59
CA SER A 34 5.91 7.19 0.48
C SER A 34 7.00 6.40 -0.24
N ARG A 35 7.88 5.71 0.51
CA ARG A 35 8.93 4.85 -0.06
C ARG A 35 8.33 3.65 -0.79
N ARG A 36 7.29 3.01 -0.24
CA ARG A 36 6.55 1.91 -0.89
C ARG A 36 5.93 2.40 -2.20
N ALA A 37 5.18 3.49 -2.18
CA ALA A 37 4.56 4.07 -3.36
C ALA A 37 5.57 4.41 -4.48
N LYS A 38 6.77 4.89 -4.13
CA LYS A 38 7.84 5.13 -5.10
C LYS A 38 8.35 3.83 -5.75
N ARG A 39 8.53 2.76 -4.96
CA ARG A 39 8.90 1.44 -5.50
C ARG A 39 7.82 0.89 -6.41
N CYS A 40 6.56 0.98 -5.97
CA CYS A 40 5.41 0.53 -6.74
C CYS A 40 5.39 1.13 -8.15
N ARG A 41 5.62 2.44 -8.25
CA ARG A 41 5.71 3.13 -9.53
C ARG A 41 6.86 2.60 -10.40
N PHE A 42 8.04 2.40 -9.81
CA PHE A 42 9.20 1.93 -10.54
C PHE A 42 9.00 0.50 -11.07
N GLU A 43 8.40 -0.38 -10.26
CA GLU A 43 8.06 -1.74 -10.66
C GLU A 43 7.06 -1.78 -11.83
N ASP A 44 6.06 -0.87 -11.83
CA ASP A 44 5.10 -0.74 -12.92
C ASP A 44 5.80 -0.25 -14.21
N ASP A 45 6.70 0.73 -14.08
CA ASP A 45 7.52 1.25 -15.17
C ASP A 45 8.44 0.14 -15.76
N GLU A 46 9.07 -0.69 -14.91
CA GLU A 46 9.94 -1.81 -15.33
C GLU A 46 9.18 -2.94 -16.03
N LYS A 47 7.97 -3.25 -15.56
CA LYS A 47 7.13 -4.32 -16.13
C LYS A 47 6.47 -3.90 -17.45
N GLY A 48 6.45 -2.60 -17.77
CA GLY A 48 5.78 -2.05 -18.95
C GLY A 48 4.26 -2.22 -18.93
N ASP A 49 3.69 -2.57 -17.77
CA ASP A 49 2.25 -2.74 -17.56
C ASP A 49 1.74 -1.62 -16.65
N PRO A 50 0.94 -0.66 -17.15
CA PRO A 50 0.45 0.43 -16.34
C PRO A 50 -0.50 -0.08 -15.26
N SER A 51 -0.09 0.05 -13.99
CA SER A 51 -0.98 -0.22 -12.85
C SER A 51 -2.26 0.60 -12.95
N LEU A 52 -3.40 -0.08 -12.77
CA LEU A 52 -4.73 0.53 -12.74
C LEU A 52 -4.99 1.32 -11.45
N MET A 53 -4.07 1.25 -10.48
CA MET A 53 -4.14 2.00 -9.22
C MET A 53 -2.97 2.96 -9.08
N LYS A 54 -3.27 4.16 -8.56
CA LYS A 54 -2.23 5.12 -8.18
C LYS A 54 -1.29 4.47 -7.15
N PRO A 55 0.04 4.61 -7.29
CA PRO A 55 0.99 3.94 -6.41
C PRO A 55 0.81 4.22 -4.92
N VAL A 56 0.35 5.43 -4.56
CA VAL A 56 0.06 5.80 -3.17
C VAL A 56 -1.16 5.05 -2.62
N ILE A 57 -2.20 4.84 -3.43
CA ILE A 57 -3.38 4.07 -3.04
C ILE A 57 -2.98 2.61 -2.80
N ARG A 58 -2.23 2.02 -3.74
CA ARG A 58 -1.70 0.66 -3.62
C ARG A 58 -0.87 0.47 -2.35
N ALA A 59 0.07 1.38 -2.09
CA ALA A 59 0.91 1.34 -0.90
C ALA A 59 0.11 1.39 0.41
N VAL A 60 -0.92 2.25 0.49
CA VAL A 60 -1.76 2.34 1.70
C VAL A 60 -2.57 1.06 1.90
N LEU A 61 -3.15 0.49 0.83
CA LEU A 61 -3.90 -0.76 0.91
C LEU A 61 -3.00 -1.91 1.36
N GLU A 62 -1.93 -2.19 0.62
CA GLU A 62 -1.00 -3.29 0.92
C GLU A 62 -0.43 -3.18 2.33
N MET A 63 0.08 -2.01 2.72
CA MET A 63 0.64 -1.83 4.05
C MET A 63 -0.42 -1.92 5.15
N SER A 64 -1.68 -1.56 4.86
CA SER A 64 -2.77 -1.73 5.82
C SER A 64 -3.19 -3.20 5.97
N ASP A 65 -3.17 -3.97 4.88
CA ASP A 65 -3.48 -5.40 4.90
C ASP A 65 -2.38 -6.18 5.63
N GLU A 66 -1.11 -5.78 5.45
CA GLU A 66 0.06 -6.31 6.18
C GLU A 66 -0.07 -6.15 7.71
N LEU A 67 -0.82 -5.16 8.20
CA LEU A 67 -1.09 -5.00 9.65
C LEU A 67 -2.11 -6.00 10.18
N THR A 68 -3.06 -6.43 9.35
CA THR A 68 -4.14 -7.35 9.75
C THR A 68 -3.80 -8.81 9.48
N GLU A 69 -2.95 -9.09 8.50
CA GLU A 69 -2.57 -10.44 8.06
C GLU A 69 -1.03 -10.58 7.99
N PRO A 70 -0.33 -10.54 9.15
CA PRO A 70 1.13 -10.57 9.18
C PRO A 70 1.74 -11.90 8.69
N GLU A 71 0.92 -12.95 8.61
CA GLU A 71 1.30 -14.32 8.23
C GLU A 71 1.75 -14.45 6.77
N ILE A 72 1.36 -13.50 5.91
CA ILE A 72 1.74 -13.47 4.48
C ILE A 72 3.23 -13.14 4.30
N LEU A 73 3.89 -12.51 5.28
CA LEU A 73 5.31 -12.14 5.24
C LEU A 73 6.26 -13.23 5.78
N GLY A 74 5.73 -14.34 6.31
CA GLY A 74 6.52 -15.37 7.00
C GLY A 74 7.08 -16.49 6.12
N HIS A 75 6.63 -16.64 4.87
CA HIS A 75 6.98 -17.80 4.04
C HIS A 75 8.24 -17.61 3.16
N ASP A 76 8.71 -16.37 2.96
CA ASP A 76 9.86 -16.07 2.08
C ASP A 76 11.15 -15.67 2.84
N LEU A 77 11.26 -16.03 4.13
CA LEU A 77 12.45 -15.77 4.97
C LEU A 77 13.11 -17.03 5.56
N ASN A 78 12.98 -18.19 4.91
CA ASN A 78 13.83 -19.37 5.20
C ASN A 78 14.46 -19.93 3.93
#